data_AF-A0A9D5BY12-F1
#
_entry.id   AF-A0A9D5BY12-F1
#
_cell.length_a   1.000
_cell.length_b   1.000
_cell.length_c   1.000
_cell.angle_alpha   90.00
_cell.angle_beta   90.00
_cell.angle_gamma   90.00
#
_symmetry.space_group_name_H-M   'P 1'
#
loop_
_entity.id
_entity.type
_entity.pdbx_description
1 polymer ?
#
loop_
_entity_poly.entity_id
_entity_poly.type
_entity_poly.pdbx_seq_one_letter_code
_entity_poly.pdbx_strand_id
1 'polypeptide(L)'
;MGYSVERRLLRRQARVQEYKFVAANARKRLMVVAGYPPVLIKSIKNSLEPRLEFLVEVMGRGIGEVVGYPEFFGHGLNKSLEFRQKLLMKRNIHCSLSEMLDCNKKRFIVKFGIC
;
A
#
# COMPACT_ATOMS: atom_id res chain seq x y z
N MET A 1 -30.26 -13.90 -2.19
CA MET A 1 -29.08 -14.21 -3.04
C MET A 1 -28.47 -13.00 -3.79
N GLY A 2 -29.03 -11.77 -3.73
CA GLY A 2 -28.56 -10.62 -4.52
C GLY A 2 -27.28 -9.89 -4.04
N TYR A 3 -26.99 -9.88 -2.73
CA TYR A 3 -25.90 -9.07 -2.14
C TYR A 3 -24.46 -9.49 -2.49
N SER A 4 -24.26 -10.67 -3.08
CA SER A 4 -22.92 -11.22 -3.37
C SER A 4 -22.41 -10.85 -4.77
N VAL A 5 -23.32 -10.67 -5.73
CA VAL A 5 -22.97 -10.23 -7.09
C VAL A 5 -22.70 -8.72 -7.08
N GLU A 6 -23.52 -7.97 -6.35
CA GLU A 6 -23.39 -6.51 -6.19
C GLU A 6 -22.07 -6.12 -5.54
N ARG A 7 -21.65 -6.80 -4.45
CA ARG A 7 -20.32 -6.58 -3.85
C ARG A 7 -19.17 -6.88 -4.81
N ARG A 8 -19.31 -7.90 -5.66
CA ARG A 8 -18.29 -8.23 -6.68
C ARG A 8 -18.25 -7.19 -7.80
N LEU A 9 -19.40 -6.63 -8.18
CA LEU A 9 -19.53 -5.53 -9.12
C LEU A 9 -18.94 -4.23 -8.57
N LEU A 10 -19.23 -3.86 -7.32
CA LEU A 10 -18.63 -2.70 -6.65
C LEU A 10 -17.11 -2.82 -6.55
N ARG A 11 -16.58 -3.98 -6.15
CA ARG A 11 -15.13 -4.23 -6.16
C ARG A 11 -14.52 -4.18 -7.57
N ARG A 12 -15.26 -4.57 -8.60
CA ARG A 12 -14.81 -4.44 -10.00
C ARG A 12 -14.87 -2.99 -10.48
N GLN A 13 -15.90 -2.23 -10.15
CA GLN A 13 -16.03 -0.81 -10.49
C GLN A 13 -14.95 0.02 -9.79
N ALA A 14 -14.71 -0.22 -8.49
CA ALA A 14 -13.61 0.41 -7.76
C ALA A 14 -12.26 0.12 -8.43
N ARG A 15 -11.98 -1.15 -8.74
CA ARG A 15 -10.76 -1.54 -9.46
C ARG A 15 -10.65 -0.90 -10.85
N VAL A 16 -11.74 -0.77 -11.61
CA VAL A 16 -11.72 -0.11 -12.93
C VAL A 16 -11.48 1.40 -12.79
N GLN A 17 -12.08 2.07 -11.81
CA GLN A 17 -11.84 3.50 -11.57
C GLN A 17 -10.43 3.77 -11.08
N GLU A 18 -9.91 2.87 -10.25
CA GLU A 18 -8.53 2.88 -9.78
C GLU A 18 -7.54 2.59 -10.92
N TYR A 19 -7.82 1.61 -11.79
CA TYR A 19 -7.03 1.36 -13.00
C TYR A 19 -7.05 2.55 -13.96
N LYS A 20 -8.20 3.22 -14.12
CA LYS A 20 -8.32 4.45 -14.90
C LYS A 20 -7.50 5.58 -14.29
N PHE A 21 -7.48 5.73 -12.97
CA PHE A 21 -6.65 6.72 -12.29
C PHE A 21 -5.14 6.45 -12.44
N VAL A 22 -4.73 5.18 -12.32
CA VAL A 22 -3.34 4.74 -12.53
C VAL A 22 -2.92 4.90 -14.00
N ALA A 23 -3.81 4.60 -14.95
CA ALA A 23 -3.57 4.77 -16.38
C ALA A 23 -3.56 6.24 -16.82
N ALA A 24 -4.42 7.09 -16.24
CA ALA A 24 -4.68 8.46 -16.71
C ALA A 24 -3.64 9.51 -16.26
N ASN A 25 -2.73 9.20 -15.32
CA ASN A 25 -1.86 10.23 -14.75
C ASN A 25 -0.37 9.91 -14.92
N ALA A 26 0.17 10.19 -16.12
CA ALA A 26 1.59 10.04 -16.45
C ALA A 26 2.50 10.75 -15.43
N ARG A 27 2.09 11.94 -14.94
CA ARG A 27 2.83 12.68 -13.90
C ARG A 27 2.98 11.87 -12.60
N LYS A 28 1.90 11.26 -12.10
CA LYS A 28 1.96 10.44 -10.89
C LYS A 28 2.85 9.20 -11.06
N ARG A 29 2.81 8.56 -12.24
CA ARG A 29 3.71 7.46 -12.58
C ARG A 29 5.17 7.91 -12.55
N LEU A 30 5.47 9.05 -13.18
CA LEU A 30 6.81 9.64 -13.16
C LEU A 30 7.27 10.00 -11.74
N MET A 31 6.39 10.49 -10.87
CA MET A 31 6.74 10.78 -9.47
C MET A 31 7.14 9.52 -8.70
N VAL A 32 6.41 8.41 -8.88
CA VAL A 32 6.76 7.12 -8.25
C VAL A 32 8.11 6.62 -8.77
N VAL A 33 8.34 6.69 -10.08
CA VAL A 33 9.61 6.28 -10.70
C VAL A 33 10.77 7.16 -10.23
N ALA A 34 10.57 8.48 -10.12
CA ALA A 34 11.58 9.42 -9.66
C ALA A 34 11.92 9.22 -8.18
N GLY A 35 10.93 8.97 -7.33
CA GLY A 35 11.14 8.75 -5.89
C GLY A 35 11.62 7.35 -5.53
N TYR A 36 11.30 6.34 -6.34
CA TYR A 36 11.79 4.97 -6.15
C TYR A 36 12.12 4.30 -7.49
N PRO A 37 13.26 4.65 -8.12
CA PRO A 37 13.68 4.07 -9.41
C PRO A 37 13.69 2.52 -9.46
N PRO A 38 14.02 1.78 -8.37
CA PRO A 38 13.97 0.33 -8.38
C PRO A 38 12.58 -0.27 -8.64
N VAL A 39 11.50 0.52 -8.67
CA VAL A 39 10.17 0.06 -9.09
C VAL A 39 10.17 -0.52 -10.50
N LEU A 40 11.04 0.00 -11.40
CA LEU A 40 11.07 -0.36 -12.81
C LEU A 40 11.56 -1.79 -13.07
N ILE A 41 12.41 -2.32 -12.18
CA ILE A 41 12.99 -3.67 -12.30
C ILE A 41 12.20 -4.73 -11.50
N LYS A 42 11.13 -4.31 -10.81
CA LYS A 42 10.32 -5.23 -9.99
C LYS A 42 9.29 -5.96 -10.83
N SER A 43 9.08 -7.23 -10.49
CA SER A 43 7.98 -8.01 -11.06
C SER A 43 6.63 -7.39 -10.70
N ILE A 44 5.79 -7.16 -11.70
CA ILE A 44 4.42 -6.68 -11.49
C ILE A 44 3.66 -7.68 -10.60
N LYS A 45 3.52 -8.93 -11.08
CA LYS A 45 2.74 -9.98 -10.43
C LYS A 45 3.28 -10.41 -9.07
N ASN A 46 4.61 -10.52 -8.94
CA ASN A 46 5.22 -11.09 -7.75
C ASN A 46 5.70 -10.02 -6.74
N SER A 47 5.63 -8.74 -7.08
CA SER A 47 6.17 -7.67 -6.23
C SER A 47 5.23 -6.47 -6.09
N LEU A 48 4.84 -5.84 -7.20
CA LEU A 48 4.09 -4.58 -7.15
C LEU A 48 2.61 -4.81 -6.82
N GLU A 49 1.97 -5.72 -7.53
CA GLU A 49 0.54 -6.04 -7.38
C GLU A 49 0.21 -6.55 -5.96
N PRO A 50 0.94 -7.50 -5.36
CA PRO A 50 0.67 -7.95 -3.99
C PRO A 50 0.77 -6.83 -2.94
N ARG A 51 1.64 -5.84 -3.15
CA ARG A 51 1.80 -4.70 -2.24
C ARG A 51 0.67 -3.69 -2.40
N LEU A 52 0.23 -3.43 -3.62
CA LEU A 52 -0.92 -2.56 -3.88
C LEU A 52 -2.21 -3.19 -3.37
N GLU A 53 -2.42 -4.49 -3.61
CA GLU A 53 -3.54 -5.23 -3.05
C GLU A 53 -3.53 -5.18 -1.53
N PHE A 54 -2.37 -5.38 -0.89
CA PHE A 54 -2.26 -5.25 0.55
C PHE A 54 -2.59 -3.84 1.06
N LEU A 55 -2.11 -2.80 0.37
CA LEU A 55 -2.40 -1.40 0.71
C LEU A 55 -3.90 -1.12 0.69
N VAL A 56 -4.60 -1.55 -0.37
CA VAL A 56 -6.02 -1.26 -0.57
C VAL A 56 -6.90 -2.17 0.29
N GLU A 57 -6.72 -3.48 0.17
CA GLU A 57 -7.66 -4.46 0.74
C GLU A 57 -7.40 -4.75 2.22
N VAL A 58 -6.16 -4.63 2.70
CA VAL A 58 -5.81 -4.93 4.10
C VAL A 58 -5.57 -3.66 4.92
N MET A 59 -4.84 -2.69 4.38
CA MET A 59 -4.59 -1.44 5.09
C MET A 59 -5.74 -0.43 4.92
N GLY A 60 -6.65 -0.63 3.97
CA GLY A 60 -7.78 0.27 3.71
C GLY A 60 -7.35 1.64 3.18
N ARG A 61 -6.20 1.70 2.49
CA ARG A 61 -5.52 2.95 2.10
C ARG A 61 -5.62 3.17 0.59
N GLY A 62 -5.62 4.42 0.16
CA GLY A 62 -5.72 4.76 -1.26
C GLY A 62 -4.40 4.57 -2.00
N ILE A 63 -4.45 4.05 -3.23
CA ILE A 63 -3.24 3.91 -4.06
C ILE A 63 -2.51 5.24 -4.26
N GLY A 64 -3.21 6.38 -4.23
CA GLY A 64 -2.60 7.70 -4.33
C GLY A 64 -1.51 7.98 -3.28
N GLU A 65 -1.52 7.29 -2.13
CA GLU A 65 -0.51 7.48 -1.10
C GLU A 65 0.89 7.00 -1.50
N VAL A 66 0.99 6.02 -2.41
CA VAL A 66 2.31 5.56 -2.92
C VAL A 66 2.99 6.63 -3.79
N VAL A 67 2.25 7.63 -4.29
CA VAL A 67 2.84 8.78 -4.97
C VAL A 67 3.57 9.69 -3.98
N GLY A 68 3.05 9.80 -2.75
CA GLY A 68 3.67 10.57 -1.68
C GLY A 68 4.75 9.80 -0.91
N TYR A 69 4.77 8.47 -1.01
CA TYR A 69 5.80 7.62 -0.43
C TYR A 69 6.17 6.44 -1.36
N PRO A 70 6.91 6.70 -2.46
CA PRO A 70 7.27 5.68 -3.44
C PRO A 70 8.10 4.51 -2.89
N GLU A 71 8.86 4.74 -1.82
CA GLU A 71 9.67 3.74 -1.11
C GLU A 71 8.81 2.60 -0.53
N PHE A 72 7.48 2.75 -0.50
CA PHE A 72 6.52 1.69 -0.18
C PHE A 72 6.87 0.37 -0.88
N PHE A 73 7.24 0.41 -2.17
CA PHE A 73 7.59 -0.79 -2.94
C PHE A 73 8.90 -1.45 -2.52
N GLY A 74 9.75 -0.75 -1.77
CA GLY A 74 10.97 -1.30 -1.17
C GLY A 74 10.72 -2.15 0.06
N HIS A 75 9.58 -1.97 0.74
CA HIS A 75 9.26 -2.71 1.95
C HIS A 75 8.89 -4.16 1.64
N GLY A 76 9.36 -5.09 2.48
CA GLY A 76 8.96 -6.48 2.39
C GLY A 76 7.50 -6.66 2.83
N LEU A 77 6.69 -7.37 2.03
CA LEU A 77 5.27 -7.59 2.32
C LEU A 77 5.07 -8.21 3.71
N ASN A 78 5.64 -9.39 3.95
CA ASN A 78 5.41 -10.11 5.21
C ASN A 78 6.28 -9.54 6.34
N LYS A 79 7.56 -9.27 6.06
CA LYS A 79 8.55 -8.86 7.08
C LYS A 79 8.36 -7.43 7.58
N SER A 80 7.70 -6.55 6.81
CA SER A 80 7.52 -5.14 7.15
C SER A 80 6.04 -4.74 7.14
N LEU A 81 5.36 -4.84 5.99
CA LEU A 81 4.01 -4.30 5.83
C LEU A 81 2.99 -5.02 6.72
N GLU A 82 2.88 -6.35 6.58
CA GLU A 82 1.95 -7.17 7.37
C GLU A 82 2.24 -7.10 8.86
N PHE A 83 3.51 -7.26 9.25
CA PHE A 83 3.93 -7.22 10.65
C PHE A 83 3.52 -5.90 11.31
N ARG A 84 3.85 -4.77 10.69
CA ARG A 84 3.57 -3.45 11.25
C ARG A 84 2.08 -3.14 11.25
N GLN A 85 1.36 -3.44 10.15
CA GLN A 85 -0.08 -3.21 10.06
C GLN A 85 -0.83 -3.97 11.15
N LYS A 86 -0.51 -5.25 11.37
CA LYS A 86 -1.12 -6.08 12.42
C LYS A 86 -0.95 -5.48 13.81
N LEU A 87 0.22 -4.91 14.11
CA LEU A 87 0.48 -4.32 15.43
C LEU A 87 -0.24 -2.99 15.63
N LEU A 88 -0.28 -2.14 14.58
CA LEU A 88 -1.00 -0.87 14.63
C LEU A 88 -2.52 -1.09 14.76
N MET A 89 -3.09 -2.06 14.02
CA MET A 89 -4.50 -2.42 14.11
C MET A 89 -4.90 -2.88 15.51
N LYS A 90 -4.08 -3.73 16.15
CA LYS A 90 -4.34 -4.19 17.53
C LYS A 90 -4.47 -3.07 18.55
N ARG A 91 -3.86 -1.92 18.27
CA ARG A 91 -3.83 -0.75 19.16
C ARG A 91 -4.66 0.42 18.63
N ASN A 92 -5.38 0.21 17.54
CA ASN A 92 -6.19 1.22 16.86
C ASN A 92 -5.39 2.50 16.52
N ILE A 93 -4.13 2.35 16.11
CA ILE A 93 -3.26 3.48 15.76
C ILE A 93 -3.37 3.77 14.26
N HIS A 94 -3.71 5.02 13.93
CA HIS A 94 -3.68 5.53 12.56
C HIS A 94 -2.42 6.38 12.35
N CYS A 95 -1.72 6.16 11.23
CA CYS A 95 -0.56 6.96 10.82
C CYS A 95 -0.35 6.93 9.31
N SER A 96 0.51 7.81 8.80
CA SER A 96 0.95 7.85 7.41
C SER A 96 1.90 6.69 7.05
N LEU A 97 2.09 6.41 5.76
CA LEU A 97 3.06 5.40 5.30
C LEU A 97 4.48 5.72 5.77
N SER A 98 4.90 6.98 5.63
CA SER A 98 6.23 7.41 6.07
C SER A 98 6.38 7.22 7.58
N GLU A 99 5.40 7.62 8.39
CA GLU A 99 5.49 7.42 9.84
C GLU A 99 5.60 5.95 10.25
N MET A 100 4.90 5.07 9.53
CA MET A 100 4.90 3.63 9.76
C MET A 100 6.17 2.96 9.26
N LEU A 101 6.69 3.36 8.10
CA LEU A 101 7.64 2.58 7.30
C LEU A 101 9.03 3.20 7.23
N ASP A 102 9.18 4.51 7.45
CA ASP A 102 10.46 5.24 7.43
C ASP A 102 11.29 5.05 8.71
N CYS A 103 11.33 3.80 9.18
CA CYS A 103 12.12 3.40 10.32
C CYS A 103 12.39 1.90 10.30
N ASN A 104 13.48 1.48 10.95
CA ASN A 104 13.75 0.07 11.18
C ASN A 104 12.82 -0.51 12.25
N LYS A 105 12.82 -1.84 12.40
CA LYS A 105 11.95 -2.57 13.34
C LYS A 105 12.08 -2.08 14.79
N LYS A 106 13.31 -1.81 15.26
CA LYS A 106 13.55 -1.35 16.65
C LYS A 106 12.91 0.03 16.88
N ARG A 107 13.15 0.97 15.96
CA ARG A 107 12.60 2.32 16.04
C ARG A 107 11.07 2.32 15.87
N PHE A 108 10.52 1.46 15.01
CA PHE A 108 9.07 1.27 14.89
C PHE A 108 8.44 0.83 16.23
N ILE A 109 9.02 -0.18 16.87
CA ILE A 109 8.57 -0.68 18.17
C ILE A 109 8.55 0.44 19.21
N VAL A 110 9.65 1.19 19.35
CA VAL A 110 9.74 2.30 20.31
C VAL A 110 8.72 3.40 19.98
N LYS A 111 8.62 3.80 18.70
CA LYS A 111 7.75 4.90 18.26
C LYS A 111 6.27 4.65 18.57
N PHE A 112 5.81 3.42 18.43
CA PHE A 112 4.41 3.05 18.66
C PHE A 112 4.19 2.33 20.01
N GLY A 113 5.22 2.32 20.87
CA GLY A 113 5.21 1.70 22.20
C GLY A 113 4.97 0.19 22.19
N ILE A 114 5.30 -0.50 21.10
CA ILE A 114 4.95 -1.92 20.87
C ILE A 114 5.93 -2.84 21.61
N CYS A 115 5.70 -3.01 22.91
CA CYS A 115 6.33 -4.02 23.74
C CYS A 115 5.72 -5.41 23.48
#